data_AF-A0A6V7JWA6-F1
#
_entry.id   AF-A0A6V7JWA6-F1
#
_cell.length_a   1.000
_cell.length_b   1.000
_cell.length_c   1.000
_cell.angle_alpha   90.00
_cell.angle_beta   90.00
_cell.angle_gamma   90.00
#
_symmetry.space_group_name_H-M   'P 1'
#
loop_
_entity.id
_entity.type
_entity.pdbx_description
1 polymer ?
#
loop_
_entity_poly.entity_id
_entity_poly.type
_entity_poly.pdbx_seq_one_letter_code
_entity_poly.pdbx_strand_id
1 'polypeptide(L)' 'VDDVKYVINFDYPSSSEDYIHRIGRTGRSQSTGTSYAFFTPQNGRQAKDLINVLKEANQVVNPKLNELAAKSGGGSYGGR' A
#
# COMPACT_ATOMS: atom_id res chain seq x y z
N VAL A 1 -8.75 -19.68 6.78
CA VAL A 1 -7.33 -19.28 6.91
C VAL A 1 -7.28 -18.36 8.10
N ASP A 2 -6.83 -18.91 9.22
CA ASP A 2 -6.82 -18.25 10.52
C ASP A 2 -5.38 -18.31 11.06
N ASP A 3 -5.00 -17.28 11.82
CA ASP A 3 -3.66 -17.08 12.41
C ASP A 3 -2.48 -16.87 11.45
N VAL A 4 -2.68 -16.05 10.39
CA VAL A 4 -1.55 -15.60 9.57
C VAL A 4 -0.74 -14.56 10.34
N LYS A 5 0.54 -14.84 10.62
CA LYS A 5 1.45 -13.90 11.29
C LYS A 5 2.02 -12.82 10.35
N TYR A 6 2.22 -13.18 9.09
CA TYR A 6 2.81 -12.31 8.07
C TYR A 6 2.01 -12.35 6.77
N VAL A 7 1.65 -11.19 6.26
CA VAL A 7 1.08 -11.03 4.91
C VAL A 7 2.13 -10.37 4.02
N ILE A 8 2.44 -10.97 2.87
CA ILE A 8 3.37 -10.40 1.90
C ILE A 8 2.61 -10.14 0.60
N ASN A 9 2.44 -8.87 0.25
CA ASN A 9 1.93 -8.46 -1.05
C ASN A 9 3.11 -8.41 -2.02
N PHE A 10 3.33 -9.52 -2.73
CA PHE A 10 4.36 -9.60 -3.77
C PHE A 10 4.04 -8.66 -4.93
N ASP A 11 2.79 -8.70 -5.40
CA ASP A 11 2.25 -7.76 -6.38
C ASP A 11 1.20 -6.87 -5.71
N TYR A 12 1.42 -5.56 -5.80
CA TYR A 12 0.51 -4.58 -5.21
C TYR A 12 -0.86 -4.64 -5.92
N PRO A 13 -1.98 -4.71 -5.17
CA PRO A 13 -3.31 -4.80 -5.77
C PRO A 13 -3.67 -3.52 -6.53
N SER A 14 -4.65 -3.62 -7.43
CA SER A 14 -5.14 -2.50 -8.23
C SER A 14 -5.83 -1.41 -7.42
N SER A 15 -6.36 -1.75 -6.24
CA SER A 15 -7.10 -0.85 -5.35
C SER A 15 -6.62 -0.94 -3.90
N SER A 16 -6.82 0.15 -3.16
CA SER A 16 -6.51 0.23 -1.72
C SER A 16 -7.47 -0.60 -0.87
N GLU A 17 -8.71 -0.78 -1.32
CA GLU A 17 -9.69 -1.64 -0.67
C GLU A 17 -9.24 -3.11 -0.68
N ASP A 18 -8.76 -3.58 -1.84
CA ASP A 18 -8.17 -4.92 -1.95
C ASP A 18 -6.92 -5.07 -1.07
N TYR A 19 -6.09 -4.03 -0.99
CA TYR A 19 -4.95 -4.01 -0.07
C TYR A 19 -5.39 -4.20 1.39
N ILE A 20 -6.40 -3.45 1.84
CA ILE A 20 -6.96 -3.56 3.19
C ILE A 20 -7.50 -4.97 3.44
N HIS A 21 -8.26 -5.54 2.51
CA HIS A 21 -8.80 -6.89 2.62
C HIS A 21 -7.73 -7.98 2.66
N ARG A 22 -6.59 -7.78 1.99
CA ARG A 22 -5.43 -8.68 2.02
C ARG A 22 -4.70 -8.61 3.35
N ILE A 23 -4.42 -7.41 3.88
CA ILE A 23 -3.70 -7.29 5.15
C ILE A 23 -4.59 -7.67 6.35
N GLY A 24 -5.92 -7.56 6.24
CA GLY A 24 -6.88 -8.05 7.24
C GLY A 24 -6.91 -9.58 7.44
N ARG A 25 -5.99 -10.30 6.80
CA ARG A 25 -5.73 -11.73 7.06
C ARG A 25 -4.80 -11.95 8.26
N THR A 26 -4.06 -10.92 8.69
CA THR A 26 -3.21 -10.93 9.90
C THR A 26 -3.74 -9.99 10.99
N GLY A 27 -3.23 -10.09 12.22
CA GLY A 27 -3.52 -9.15 13.31
C GLY A 27 -4.97 -9.15 13.78
N ARG A 28 -5.58 -10.34 13.93
CA ARG A 28 -6.98 -10.48 14.39
C ARG A 28 -7.08 -10.56 15.91
N SER A 29 -8.23 -10.15 16.44
CA SER A 29 -8.53 -10.18 17.87
C SER A 29 -7.48 -9.41 18.69
N GLN A 30 -6.78 -10.07 19.62
CA GLN A 30 -5.72 -9.47 20.43
C GLN A 30 -4.31 -9.74 19.88
N SER A 31 -4.20 -10.34 18.70
CA SER A 31 -2.91 -10.65 18.08
C SER A 31 -2.40 -9.48 17.25
N THR A 32 -1.08 -9.28 17.26
CA THR A 32 -0.42 -8.37 16.31
C THR A 32 -0.06 -9.13 15.04
N GLY A 33 -0.14 -8.41 13.92
CA GLY A 33 0.18 -8.92 12.60
C GLY A 33 1.16 -8.01 11.89
N THR A 34 1.93 -8.54 10.94
CA THR A 34 2.82 -7.71 10.12
C THR A 34 2.52 -7.91 8.65
N SER A 35 2.39 -6.80 7.92
CA SER A 35 2.25 -6.84 6.46
C SER A 35 3.44 -6.18 5.79
N TYR A 36 3.94 -6.82 4.74
CA TYR A 36 4.93 -6.27 3.82
C TYR A 36 4.28 -6.12 2.46
N ALA A 37 4.65 -5.07 1.74
CA ALA A 37 4.21 -4.87 0.37
C ALA A 37 5.39 -4.43 -0.47
N PHE A 38 5.61 -5.14 -1.58
CA PHE A 38 6.50 -4.65 -2.61
C PHE A 38 5.74 -3.63 -3.45
N PHE A 39 6.35 -2.46 -3.57
CA PHE A 39 5.76 -1.33 -4.25
C PHE A 39 6.75 -0.83 -5.29
N THR A 40 6.33 -0.84 -6.56
CA THR A 40 7.18 -0.45 -7.68
C THR A 40 6.68 0.87 -8.28
N PRO A 41 7.50 1.56 -9.09
CA PRO A 41 7.05 2.76 -9.79
C PRO A 41 5.82 2.54 -10.69
N GLN A 42 5.60 1.31 -11.18
CA GLN A 42 4.43 0.95 -11.99
C GLN A 42 3.12 1.06 -11.19
N ASN A 43 3.19 0.91 -9.87
CA ASN A 43 2.06 1.09 -8.94
C ASN A 43 1.89 2.56 -8.51
N GLY A 44 2.62 3.50 -9.14
CA GLY A 44 2.65 4.90 -8.72
C GLY A 44 1.27 5.58 -8.65
N ARG A 45 0.29 5.11 -9.43
CA ARG A 45 -1.09 5.62 -9.40
C ARG A 45 -1.77 5.36 -8.05
N GLN A 46 -1.45 4.23 -7.41
CA GLN A 46 -1.99 3.82 -6.12
C GLN A 46 -1.23 4.41 -4.92
N ALA A 47 -0.09 5.08 -5.15
CA ALA A 47 0.80 5.51 -4.07
C ALA A 47 0.12 6.52 -3.12
N LYS A 48 -0.67 7.45 -3.65
CA LYS A 48 -1.40 8.44 -2.84
C LYS A 48 -2.40 7.77 -1.91
N ASP A 49 -3.16 6.81 -2.43
CA ASP A 49 -4.18 6.13 -1.64
C ASP A 49 -3.54 5.26 -0.56
N LEU A 50 -2.45 4.55 -0.88
CA LEU A 50 -1.68 3.81 0.13
C LEU A 50 -1.14 4.72 1.23
N ILE A 51 -0.59 5.90 0.88
CA ILE A 51 -0.11 6.87 1.87
C ILE A 51 -1.24 7.29 2.81
N ASN A 52 -2.44 7.53 2.29
CA ASN A 52 -3.60 7.91 3.10
C ASN A 52 -3.97 6.78 4.09
N VAL A 53 -4.06 5.53 3.61
CA VAL A 53 -4.32 4.36 4.46
C VAL A 53 -3.28 4.24 5.57
N LEU A 54 -1.99 4.41 5.25
CA LEU A 54 -0.92 4.33 6.25
C LEU A 54 -1.01 5.46 7.29
N LYS A 55 -1.35 6.69 6.88
CA LYS A 55 -1.54 7.82 7.79
C LYS A 55 -2.73 7.63 8.72
N GLU A 56 -3.87 7.19 8.19
CA GLU A 56 -5.07 6.89 8.99
C GLU A 56 -4.79 5.80 10.03
N ALA A 57 -3.98 4.81 9.67
CA ALA A 57 -3.53 3.75 10.56
C ALA A 57 -2.35 4.14 11.47
N ASN A 58 -1.94 5.41 11.50
CA ASN A 58 -0.79 5.93 12.27
C ASN A 58 0.53 5.16 12.01
N GLN A 59 0.72 4.66 10.79
CA GLN A 59 1.92 3.96 10.37
C GLN A 59 2.98 4.93 9.85
N VAL A 60 4.26 4.51 9.97
CA VAL A 60 5.38 5.26 9.40
C VAL A 60 5.35 5.13 7.88
N VAL A 61 5.15 6.25 7.20
CA VAL A 61 5.17 6.31 5.74
C VAL A 61 6.62 6.36 5.24
N ASN A 62 6.99 5.42 4.38
CA ASN A 62 8.32 5.41 3.76
C ASN A 62 8.51 6.66 2.87
N PRO A 63 9.57 7.46 3.05
CA PRO A 63 9.83 8.64 2.22
C PRO A 63 9.84 8.36 0.71
N LYS A 64 10.37 7.20 0.28
CA LYS A 64 10.36 6.79 -1.13
C LYS A 64 8.96 6.63 -1.69
N LEU A 65 7.98 6.25 -0.86
CA LEU A 65 6.58 6.15 -1.29
C LEU A 65 6.00 7.55 -1.57
N ASN A 66 6.33 8.55 -0.75
CA ASN A 66 5.95 9.94 -1.01
C ASN A 66 6.59 10.47 -2.31
N GLU A 67 7.85 10.13 -2.58
CA GLU A 67 8.51 10.49 -3.84
C GLU A 67 7.82 9.83 -5.05
N LEU A 68 7.44 8.55 -4.94
CA LEU A 68 6.71 7.85 -5.99
C LEU A 68 5.33 8.47 -6.24
N ALA A 69 4.62 8.87 -5.19
CA ALA A 69 3.33 9.56 -5.29
C ALA A 69 3.45 10.97 -5.91
N ALA A 70 4.56 11.66 -5.68
CA ALA A 70 4.85 12.94 -6.32
C ALA A 70 5.17 12.77 -7.81
N LYS A 71 5.96 11.75 -8.16
CA LYS A 71 6.36 11.45 -9.55
C LYS A 71 5.19 10.98 -10.41
N SER A 72 4.25 10.22 -9.86
CA SER A 72 3.06 9.74 -10.58
C SER A 72 2.05 10.86 -10.90
N GLY A 73 2.14 12.01 -10.23
CA GLY A 73 1.34 13.21 -10.53
C GLY A 73 1.86 14.07 -11.69
N GLY A 74 3.05 13.77 -12.24
CA GLY A 74 3.71 14.55 -13.29
C GLY A 74 3.38 14.14 -14.74
N GLY A 75 2.44 13.21 -14.94
CA GLY A 75 2.05 12.72 -16.27
C GLY A 75 0.93 13.54 -16.90
N SER A 76 1.14 14.84 -17.12
CA SER A 76 0.31 15.65 -18.01
C SER A 76 1.19 16.58 -18.84
N TYR A 77 1.87 16.01 -19.84
CA TYR A 77 2.43 16.75 -20.97
C TYR A 77 2.45 15.83 -22.20
N GLY A 78 1.54 16.08 -23.15
CA GLY A 78 1.75 15.82 -24.58
C GLY A 78 0.97 14.67 -25.25
N GLY A 79 0.06 15.04 -26.15
CA GLY A 79 -0.42 14.24 -27.30
C GLY A 79 -1.88 13.80 -27.18
N ARG A 80 -2.84 14.34 -27.94
CA ARG A 80 -2.85 14.90 -29.30
C ARG A 80 -3.73 16.14 -29.38
#